data_AF-A0A662KE92-F1
#
_entry.id   AF-A0A662KE92-F1
#
_cell.length_a   1.000
_cell.length_b   1.000
_cell.length_c   1.000
_cell.angle_alpha   90.00
_cell.angle_beta   90.00
_cell.angle_gamma   90.00
#
_symmetry.space_group_name_H-M   'P 1'
#
loop_
_entity.id
_entity.type
_entity.pdbx_description
1 polymer ?
#
loop_
_entity_poly.entity_id
_entity_poly.type
_entity_poly.pdbx_seq_one_letter_code
_entity_poly.pdbx_strand_id
1 'polypeptide(L)'
;MGLKTVQEYLAGPTNFEGGPVSVGTEAVEISFKYESNWVRIQADTENTSSIYVGSSGVGTDGSGAVARLDPGEAISLKYDSLWNSFWVISPEPSQKVYKLGAYIE
;
A
#
# COMPACT_ATOMS: atom_id res chain seq x y z
N MET A 1 -15.45 -48.53 7.75
CA MET A 1 -14.19 -47.94 7.22
C MET A 1 -14.59 -46.76 6.35
N GLY A 2 -14.71 -45.58 6.94
CA GLY A 2 -15.10 -44.36 6.23
C GLY A 2 -13.99 -43.34 6.37
N LEU A 3 -13.07 -43.30 5.42
CA LEU A 3 -12.08 -42.23 5.34
C LEU A 3 -12.83 -40.95 4.98
N LYS A 4 -12.93 -40.03 5.94
CA LYS A 4 -13.26 -38.63 5.62
C LYS A 4 -12.03 -38.07 4.92
N THR A 5 -12.13 -37.82 3.63
CA THR A 5 -11.15 -37.05 2.88
C THR A 5 -11.01 -35.70 3.58
N VAL A 6 -9.83 -35.42 4.12
CA VAL A 6 -9.46 -34.08 4.56
C VAL A 6 -9.42 -33.24 3.28
N GLN A 7 -10.52 -32.54 3.01
CA GLN A 7 -10.54 -31.52 1.97
C GLN A 7 -9.71 -30.38 2.55
N GLU A 8 -8.41 -30.37 2.21
CA GLU A 8 -7.53 -29.24 2.49
C GLU A 8 -8.18 -28.00 1.86
N TYR A 9 -8.78 -27.17 2.70
CA TYR A 9 -9.31 -25.89 2.29
C TYR A 9 -8.11 -24.96 2.09
N LEU A 10 -7.39 -25.15 0.98
CA LEU A 10 -6.45 -24.16 0.45
C LEU A 10 -7.25 -23.01 -0.16
N ALA A 11 -8.09 -22.35 0.65
CA ALA A 11 -8.44 -20.98 0.32
C ALA A 11 -7.16 -20.18 0.57
N GLY A 12 -6.51 -19.75 -0.51
CA GLY A 12 -5.55 -18.66 -0.41
C GLY A 12 -6.19 -17.52 0.40
N PRO A 13 -5.39 -16.69 1.07
CA PRO A 13 -5.92 -15.72 1.99
C PRO A 13 -6.92 -14.79 1.26
N THR A 14 -8.19 -14.88 1.66
CA THR A 14 -9.31 -14.19 1.00
C THR A 14 -9.36 -12.70 1.33
N ASN A 15 -8.52 -12.25 2.27
CA ASN A 15 -8.67 -10.94 2.92
C ASN A 15 -7.54 -9.96 2.58
N PHE A 16 -7.04 -10.02 1.35
CA PHE A 16 -6.04 -9.08 0.85
C PHE A 16 -6.60 -8.26 -0.32
N GLU A 17 -6.31 -6.96 -0.29
CA GLU A 17 -6.56 -6.04 -1.39
C GLU A 17 -5.24 -5.36 -1.76
N GLY A 18 -4.92 -5.27 -3.04
CA GLY A 18 -3.65 -4.65 -3.42
C GLY A 18 -3.45 -4.55 -4.91
N GLY A 19 -2.32 -3.95 -5.27
CA GLY A 19 -1.91 -3.81 -6.65
C GLY A 19 -0.95 -2.64 -6.87
N PRO A 20 -0.42 -2.51 -8.10
CA PRO A 20 0.36 -1.36 -8.48
C PRO A 20 -0.51 -0.10 -8.54
N VAL A 21 0.06 1.03 -8.16
CA VAL A 21 -0.51 2.37 -8.30
C VAL A 21 0.54 3.27 -8.93
N SER A 22 0.18 3.92 -10.03
CA SER A 22 1.04 4.93 -10.65
C SER A 22 1.01 6.21 -9.83
N VAL A 23 2.18 6.77 -9.57
CA VAL A 23 2.33 8.03 -8.85
C VAL A 23 3.30 8.95 -9.59
N GLY A 24 3.16 10.25 -9.39
CA GLY A 24 3.99 11.26 -10.04
C GLY A 24 4.01 12.53 -9.22
N THR A 25 4.10 13.67 -9.89
CA THR A 25 4.18 15.00 -9.28
C THR A 25 2.87 15.50 -8.68
N GLU A 26 1.80 14.73 -8.82
CA GLU A 26 0.52 14.97 -8.16
C GLU A 26 0.29 13.91 -7.08
N ALA A 27 -0.19 14.35 -5.92
CA ALA A 27 -0.48 13.45 -4.81
C ALA A 27 -1.64 12.53 -5.15
N VAL A 28 -1.39 11.22 -5.09
CA VAL A 28 -2.38 10.17 -5.36
C VAL A 28 -2.89 9.62 -4.04
N GLU A 29 -4.20 9.63 -3.87
CA GLU A 29 -4.85 9.00 -2.73
C GLU A 29 -4.78 7.47 -2.82
N ILE A 30 -4.31 6.83 -1.76
CA ILE A 30 -4.31 5.37 -1.62
C ILE A 30 -5.46 4.98 -0.72
N SER A 31 -6.52 4.47 -1.34
CA SER A 31 -7.70 3.94 -0.68
C SER A 31 -7.78 2.42 -0.81
N PHE A 32 -8.53 1.80 0.10
CA PHE A 32 -8.88 0.38 0.07
C PHE A 32 -10.40 0.26 0.09
N LYS A 33 -10.93 -0.71 -0.63
CA LYS A 33 -12.36 -1.04 -0.66
C LYS A 33 -12.84 -1.55 0.71
N TYR A 34 -11.98 -2.27 1.42
CA TYR A 34 -12.29 -2.84 2.74
C TYR A 34 -11.44 -2.21 3.85
N GLU A 35 -11.96 -2.26 5.08
CA GLU A 35 -11.27 -1.80 6.27
C GLU A 35 -10.04 -2.69 6.56
N SER A 36 -8.85 -2.23 6.14
CA SER A 36 -7.58 -2.96 6.28
C SER A 36 -6.82 -2.67 7.58
N ASN A 37 -6.88 -3.56 8.58
CA ASN A 37 -6.15 -3.42 9.86
C ASN A 37 -4.62 -3.27 9.71
N TRP A 38 -4.09 -3.66 8.55
CA TRP A 38 -2.68 -3.52 8.21
C TRP A 38 -2.53 -3.12 6.75
N VAL A 39 -1.61 -2.19 6.49
CA VAL A 39 -1.29 -1.71 5.15
C VAL A 39 0.22 -1.74 4.94
N ARG A 40 0.65 -2.14 3.75
CA ARG A 40 2.02 -2.02 3.28
C ARG A 40 2.07 -1.29 1.95
N ILE A 41 3.01 -0.36 1.86
CA ILE A 41 3.34 0.37 0.64
C ILE A 41 4.80 0.13 0.33
N GLN A 42 5.08 -0.24 -0.91
CA GLN A 42 6.43 -0.48 -1.40
C GLN A 42 6.67 0.36 -2.65
N ALA A 43 7.76 1.10 -2.68
CA ALA A 43 8.24 1.74 -3.90
C ALA A 43 8.73 0.67 -4.87
N ASP A 44 8.34 0.78 -6.14
CA ASP A 44 8.88 -0.06 -7.20
C ASP A 44 10.41 0.05 -7.22
N THR A 45 11.09 -1.08 -7.40
CA THR A 45 12.56 -1.13 -7.50
C THR A 45 13.09 -0.42 -8.73
N GLU A 46 12.27 -0.26 -9.76
CA GLU A 46 12.61 0.42 -11.02
C GLU A 46 12.35 1.93 -10.97
N ASN A 47 11.84 2.45 -9.86
CA ASN A 47 11.70 3.89 -9.68
C ASN A 47 13.06 4.59 -9.77
N THR A 48 13.06 5.76 -10.40
CA THR A 48 14.26 6.59 -10.58
C THR A 48 14.39 7.66 -9.50
N SER A 49 13.38 7.80 -8.65
CA SER A 49 13.34 8.77 -7.56
C SER A 49 12.64 8.20 -6.33
N SER A 50 12.82 8.88 -5.21
CA SER A 50 12.12 8.56 -3.96
C SER A 50 10.63 8.89 -4.05
N ILE A 51 9.85 8.18 -3.26
CA ILE A 51 8.42 8.41 -3.10
C ILE A 51 8.15 8.89 -1.68
N TYR A 52 7.22 9.83 -1.54
CA TYR A 52 6.78 10.36 -0.26
C TYR A 52 5.36 9.90 0.05
N VAL A 53 5.18 9.35 1.24
CA VAL A 53 3.89 8.90 1.77
C VAL A 53 3.48 9.84 2.90
N GLY A 54 2.29 10.41 2.87
CA GLY A 54 1.85 11.36 3.88
C GLY A 54 0.37 11.69 3.85
N SER A 55 0.03 12.85 4.43
CA SER A 55 -1.33 13.42 4.37
C SER A 55 -1.65 14.00 3.00
N SER A 56 -2.88 14.46 2.78
CA SER A 56 -3.31 15.03 1.48
C SER A 56 -2.52 16.25 1.01
N GLY A 57 -1.78 16.91 1.92
CA GLY A 57 -0.89 18.02 1.60
C GLY A 57 0.58 17.62 1.37
N VAL A 58 0.87 16.33 1.15
CA VAL A 58 2.26 15.88 0.93
C VAL A 58 2.85 16.50 -0.34
N GLY A 59 4.03 17.10 -0.21
CA GLY A 59 4.77 17.75 -1.29
C GLY A 59 5.83 16.86 -1.93
N THR A 60 6.23 17.22 -3.16
CA THR A 60 7.32 16.55 -3.90
C THR A 60 8.70 16.75 -3.26
N ASP A 61 8.83 17.72 -2.36
CA ASP A 61 10.02 17.97 -1.54
C ASP A 61 10.01 17.17 -0.22
N GLY A 62 8.97 16.34 0.00
CA GLY A 62 8.77 15.59 1.23
C GLY A 62 8.12 16.40 2.36
N SER A 63 7.70 17.65 2.13
CA SER A 63 6.91 18.39 3.10
C SER A 63 5.60 17.65 3.40
N GLY A 64 5.24 17.53 4.68
CA GLY A 64 4.05 16.80 5.11
C GLY A 64 4.11 15.27 4.91
N ALA A 65 5.27 14.72 4.52
CA ALA A 65 5.48 13.28 4.43
C ALA A 65 5.68 12.65 5.82
N VAL A 66 5.04 11.50 6.03
CA VAL A 66 5.25 10.62 7.18
C VAL A 66 6.40 9.65 6.89
N ALA A 67 6.61 9.31 5.62
CA ALA A 67 7.71 8.46 5.18
C ALA A 67 8.24 8.89 3.81
N ARG A 68 9.54 8.70 3.63
CA ARG A 68 10.22 8.69 2.33
C ARG A 68 10.63 7.24 2.05
N LEU A 69 10.37 6.77 0.84
CA LEU A 69 10.73 5.45 0.35
C LEU A 69 11.64 5.61 -0.87
N ASP A 70 12.89 5.21 -0.76
CA ASP A 70 13.76 5.05 -1.93
C ASP A 70 13.33 3.80 -2.75
N PRO A 71 13.74 3.65 -4.02
CA PRO A 71 13.33 2.53 -4.86
C PRO A 71 13.55 1.16 -4.18
N GLY A 72 12.49 0.36 -4.14
CA GLY A 72 12.47 -0.96 -3.47
C GLY A 72 12.18 -0.93 -1.96
N GLU A 73 12.21 0.23 -1.31
CA GLU A 73 11.88 0.35 0.11
C GLU A 73 10.37 0.23 0.36
N ALA A 74 10.02 -0.13 1.59
CA ALA A 74 8.63 -0.29 2.00
C ALA A 74 8.38 0.24 3.41
N ILE A 75 7.17 0.75 3.61
CA ILE A 75 6.60 1.04 4.93
C ILE A 75 5.43 0.12 5.20
N SER A 76 5.29 -0.29 6.45
CA SER A 76 4.12 -1.01 6.95
C SER A 76 3.47 -0.18 8.05
N LEU A 77 2.18 0.06 7.90
CA LEU A 77 1.36 0.87 8.79
C LEU A 77 0.29 -0.04 9.39
N LYS A 78 0.18 -0.02 10.72
CA LYS A 78 -0.91 -0.66 11.43
C LYS A 78 -1.89 0.43 11.82
N TYR A 79 -3.14 0.30 11.38
CA TYR A 79 -4.21 1.22 11.71
C TYR A 79 -5.15 0.58 12.73
N ASP A 80 -5.64 1.38 13.65
CA ASP A 80 -6.71 1.07 14.59
C ASP A 80 -8.10 1.50 14.08
N SER A 81 -8.16 2.33 13.01
CA SER A 81 -9.39 2.69 12.27
C SER A 81 -9.05 3.28 10.88
N LEU A 82 -9.79 2.93 9.82
CA LEU A 82 -9.39 3.17 8.42
C LEU A 82 -10.22 4.16 7.59
N TRP A 83 -10.71 5.23 8.22
CA TRP A 83 -11.21 6.38 7.44
C TRP A 83 -10.08 7.30 6.95
N ASN A 84 -8.84 7.02 7.33
CA ASN A 84 -7.69 7.83 6.95
C ASN A 84 -7.04 7.23 5.70
N SER A 85 -7.43 7.76 4.54
CA SER A 85 -6.60 7.64 3.34
C SER A 85 -5.23 8.27 3.59
N PHE A 86 -4.23 7.80 2.86
CA PHE A 86 -2.92 8.45 2.79
C PHE A 86 -2.61 8.75 1.33
N TRP A 87 -1.78 9.75 1.13
CA TRP A 87 -1.41 10.23 -0.19
C TRP A 87 0.04 9.91 -0.48
N VAL A 88 0.29 9.64 -1.74
CA VAL A 88 1.60 9.27 -2.24
C VAL A 88 1.98 10.18 -3.40
N ILE A 89 3.17 10.75 -3.34
CA ILE A 89 3.68 11.68 -4.35
C ILE A 89 5.15 11.41 -4.64
N SER A 90 5.60 11.78 -5.81
CA SER A 90 6.99 11.67 -6.27
C SER A 90 7.44 12.97 -6.94
N PRO A 91 8.70 13.38 -6.80
CA PRO A 91 9.24 14.52 -7.55
C PRO A 91 9.36 14.24 -9.05
N GLU A 92 9.47 12.97 -9.45
CA GLU A 92 9.48 12.56 -10.86
C GLU A 92 8.12 11.97 -11.29
N PRO A 93 7.71 12.14 -12.55
CA PRO A 93 6.54 11.46 -13.10
C PRO A 93 6.81 9.96 -13.27
N SER A 94 5.74 9.21 -13.56
CA SER A 94 5.79 7.80 -13.97
C SER A 94 6.46 6.85 -12.98
N GLN A 95 6.42 7.17 -11.68
CA GLN A 95 6.84 6.23 -10.65
C GLN A 95 5.69 5.28 -10.29
N LYS A 96 6.01 4.23 -9.54
CA LYS A 96 5.03 3.22 -9.13
C LYS A 96 5.22 2.84 -7.67
N VAL A 97 4.12 2.59 -6.99
CA VAL A 97 4.09 1.88 -5.71
C VAL A 97 3.25 0.63 -5.81
N TYR A 98 3.53 -0.35 -4.97
CA TYR A 98 2.66 -1.48 -4.72
C TYR A 98 1.97 -1.28 -3.38
N LYS A 99 0.63 -1.29 -3.37
CA LYS A 99 -0.16 -1.29 -2.15
C LYS A 99 -0.63 -2.69 -1.81
N LEU A 100 -0.67 -2.99 -0.51
CA LEU A 100 -1.27 -4.20 0.04
C LEU A 100 -1.97 -3.85 1.34
N GLY A 101 -3.27 -4.10 1.41
CA GLY A 101 -4.11 -4.02 2.60
C GLY A 101 -4.52 -5.42 3.01
N ALA A 102 -4.50 -5.70 4.30
CA ALA A 102 -5.00 -6.93 4.89
C ALA A 102 -6.11 -6.60 5.87
N TYR A 103 -7.25 -7.29 5.77
CA TYR A 103 -8.40 -7.09 6.64
C TYR A 103 -8.76 -8.38 7.41
N ILE A 104 -9.42 -8.21 8.54
CA ILE A 104 -9.99 -9.32 9.30
C ILE A 104 -11.51 -9.13 9.21
N GLU A 105 -12.20 -10.14 8.69
CA GLU A 105 -13.68 -10.20 8.73
C GLU A 105 -14.18 -10.53 10.14
#